data_AF-A0A815GK33-F1
#
_entry.id   AF-A0A815GK33-F1
#
_cell.length_a   1.000
_cell.length_b   1.000
_cell.length_c   1.000
_cell.angle_alpha   90.00
_cell.angle_beta   90.00
_cell.angle_gamma   90.00
#
_symmetry.space_group_name_H-M   'P 1'
#
loop_
_entity.id
_entity.type
_entity.pdbx_description
1 polymer ?
#
loop_
_entity_poly.entity_id
_entity_poly.type
_entity_poly.pdbx_seq_one_letter_code
_entity_poly.pdbx_strand_id
1 'polypeptide(L)'
;MSGAFIMQHCHLYDLDAYLKVINEKFGKSPMNIHFWARKFVDPDIVLVKLSLSLFAFSENTCCYYSNTSDNLTNPIDILEIQNKYVEVTWKYLLYKYGYYNAMKRFLNITLWLASMNILAVHAQSLPVHVHNVNSIIEQTELTLILDDVDQIIEINQ
;
A
#
# COMPACT_ATOMS: atom_id res chain seq x y z
N MET A 1 0.28 -1.37 1.59
CA MET A 1 -0.46 -0.78 0.46
C MET A 1 -1.44 -1.74 -0.25
N SER A 2 -1.38 -3.06 -0.06
CA SER A 2 -2.36 -4.02 -0.62
C SER A 2 -3.29 -4.65 0.43
N GLY A 3 -3.31 -4.11 1.65
CA GLY A 3 -3.90 -4.76 2.82
C GLY A 3 -5.37 -5.16 2.63
N ALA A 4 -6.21 -4.27 2.08
CA ALA A 4 -7.62 -4.60 1.84
C ALA A 4 -7.80 -5.74 0.81
N PHE A 5 -7.00 -5.76 -0.26
CA PHE A 5 -7.02 -6.84 -1.24
C PHE A 5 -6.54 -8.16 -0.62
N ILE A 6 -5.41 -8.15 0.10
CA ILE A 6 -4.87 -9.35 0.76
C ILE A 6 -5.87 -9.88 1.80
N MET A 7 -6.41 -9.00 2.65
CA MET A 7 -7.40 -9.37 3.66
C MET A 7 -8.66 -9.96 3.03
N GLN A 8 -9.10 -9.43 1.89
CA GLN A 8 -10.24 -9.99 1.15
C GLN A 8 -9.92 -11.32 0.49
N HIS A 9 -8.76 -11.44 -0.15
CA HIS A 9 -8.35 -12.64 -0.88
C HIS A 9 -8.03 -13.81 0.06
N CYS A 10 -7.46 -13.52 1.23
CA CYS A 10 -7.15 -14.50 2.28
C CYS A 10 -8.31 -14.70 3.26
N HIS A 11 -9.50 -14.15 3.00
CA HIS A 11 -10.67 -14.26 3.88
C HIS A 11 -10.44 -13.79 5.33
N LEU A 12 -9.48 -12.90 5.56
CA LEU A 12 -9.17 -12.39 6.90
C LEU A 12 -10.31 -11.54 7.47
N TYR A 13 -11.14 -10.94 6.61
CA TYR A 13 -12.35 -10.25 7.05
C TYR A 13 -13.41 -11.16 7.65
N ASP A 14 -13.32 -12.46 7.40
CA ASP A 14 -14.30 -13.45 7.85
C ASP A 14 -13.83 -14.13 9.17
N LEU A 15 -12.66 -13.74 9.69
CA LEU A 15 -12.07 -14.28 10.92
C LEU A 15 -12.25 -13.33 12.11
N ASP A 16 -13.18 -13.64 13.01
CA ASP A 16 -13.47 -12.81 14.21
C ASP A 16 -12.24 -12.56 15.09
N ALA A 17 -11.37 -13.55 15.24
CA ALA A 17 -10.13 -13.42 16.01
C ALA A 17 -9.21 -12.35 15.42
N TYR A 18 -9.07 -12.33 14.09
CA TYR A 18 -8.26 -11.34 13.38
C TYR A 18 -8.86 -9.93 13.53
N LEU A 19 -10.18 -9.83 13.32
CA LEU A 19 -10.93 -8.58 13.47
C LEU A 19 -10.78 -7.99 14.87
N LYS A 20 -10.87 -8.84 15.91
CA LYS A 20 -10.66 -8.45 17.31
C LYS A 20 -9.26 -7.89 17.54
N VAL A 21 -8.22 -8.59 17.08
CA VAL A 21 -6.82 -8.17 17.25
C VAL A 21 -6.55 -6.83 16.55
N ILE A 22 -7.04 -6.66 15.33
CA ILE A 22 -6.87 -5.39 14.61
C ILE A 22 -7.58 -4.24 15.34
N ASN A 23 -8.80 -4.47 15.80
CA ASN A 23 -9.54 -3.45 16.54
C ASN A 23 -8.87 -3.07 17.87
N GLU A 24 -8.30 -4.05 18.59
CA GLU A 24 -7.57 -3.79 19.83
C GLU A 24 -6.26 -3.03 19.60
N LYS A 25 -5.52 -3.36 18.53
CA LYS A 25 -4.20 -2.76 18.25
C LYS A 25 -4.27 -1.42 17.53
N PHE A 26 -5.20 -1.26 16.59
CA PHE A 26 -5.25 -0.11 15.68
C PHE A 26 -6.55 0.70 15.82
N GLY A 27 -7.50 0.22 16.62
CA GLY A 27 -8.78 0.88 16.83
C GLY A 27 -9.82 0.62 15.73
N LYS A 28 -11.01 1.20 15.93
CA LYS A 28 -12.17 1.01 15.03
C LYS A 28 -12.03 1.75 13.70
N SER A 29 -11.32 2.88 13.67
CA SER A 29 -11.20 3.73 12.49
C SER A 29 -10.56 3.03 11.28
N PRO A 30 -9.35 2.44 11.38
CA PRO A 30 -8.74 1.74 10.25
C PRO A 30 -9.54 0.52 9.83
N MET A 31 -10.19 -0.16 10.77
CA MET A 31 -11.07 -1.29 10.48
C MET A 31 -12.29 -0.86 9.64
N ASN A 32 -12.93 0.25 9.98
CA ASN A 32 -14.04 0.82 9.21
C ASN A 32 -13.60 1.21 7.79
N ILE A 33 -12.43 1.83 7.65
CA ILE A 33 -11.89 2.21 6.34
C ILE A 33 -11.57 0.96 5.51
N HIS A 34 -11.01 -0.09 6.11
CA HIS A 34 -10.78 -1.38 5.46
C HIS A 34 -12.08 -2.03 4.95
N PHE A 35 -13.14 -2.05 5.76
CA PHE A 35 -14.44 -2.57 5.35
C PHE A 35 -15.10 -1.73 4.25
N TRP A 36 -14.91 -0.41 4.29
CA TRP A 36 -15.38 0.47 3.23
C TRP A 36 -14.61 0.23 1.93
N ALA A 37 -13.27 0.15 2.00
CA ALA A 37 -12.37 -0.11 0.88
C ALA A 37 -12.66 -1.46 0.19
N ARG A 38 -13.00 -2.51 0.96
CA ARG A 38 -13.39 -3.84 0.46
C ARG A 38 -14.45 -3.79 -0.63
N LYS A 39 -15.38 -2.82 -0.57
CA LYS A 39 -16.49 -2.68 -1.54
C LYS A 39 -16.02 -2.29 -2.94
N PHE A 40 -14.82 -1.73 -3.05
CA PHE A 40 -14.27 -1.20 -4.29
C PHE A 40 -13.15 -2.06 -4.89
N VAL A 41 -12.69 -3.07 -4.15
CA VAL A 41 -11.69 -4.03 -4.66
C VAL A 41 -12.32 -4.84 -5.78
N ASP A 42 -11.70 -4.76 -6.97
CA ASP A 42 -12.16 -5.55 -8.11
C ASP A 42 -11.71 -7.02 -7.95
N PRO A 43 -12.59 -8.01 -8.20
CA PRO A 43 -12.20 -9.42 -8.20
C PRO A 43 -11.25 -9.80 -9.34
N ASP A 44 -11.17 -9.00 -10.41
CA ASP A 44 -10.23 -9.25 -11.50
C ASP A 44 -8.80 -8.92 -11.09
N ILE A 45 -7.96 -9.97 -10.97
CA ILE A 45 -6.55 -9.84 -10.61
C ILE A 45 -5.75 -8.95 -11.57
N VAL A 46 -6.12 -8.88 -12.84
CA VAL A 46 -5.47 -8.00 -13.82
C VAL A 46 -5.72 -6.55 -13.44
N LEU A 47 -6.97 -6.21 -13.09
CA LEU A 47 -7.32 -4.87 -12.62
C LEU A 47 -6.64 -4.53 -11.30
N VAL A 48 -6.51 -5.50 -10.39
CA VAL A 48 -5.77 -5.30 -9.13
C VAL A 48 -4.31 -4.96 -9.41
N LYS A 49 -3.62 -5.70 -10.28
CA LYS A 49 -2.22 -5.41 -10.66
C LYS A 49 -2.06 -4.05 -11.33
N LEU A 50 -2.95 -3.71 -12.24
CA LEU A 50 -2.97 -2.40 -12.91
C LEU A 50 -3.22 -1.26 -11.91
N SER A 51 -4.15 -1.45 -10.97
CA SER A 51 -4.45 -0.49 -9.91
C SER A 51 -3.27 -0.26 -8.97
N LEU A 52 -2.55 -1.32 -8.59
CA LEU A 52 -1.33 -1.19 -7.79
C LEU A 52 -0.22 -0.44 -8.55
N SER A 53 -0.12 -0.64 -9.86
CA SER A 53 0.82 0.10 -10.71
C SER A 53 0.43 1.59 -10.78
N LEU A 54 -0.85 1.89 -10.99
CA LEU A 54 -1.39 3.26 -10.95
C LEU A 54 -1.12 3.94 -9.61
N PHE A 55 -1.25 3.21 -8.50
CA PHE A 55 -0.97 3.72 -7.17
C PHE A 55 0.52 4.03 -6.97
N ALA A 56 1.40 3.11 -7.36
CA ALA A 56 2.85 3.22 -7.19
C ALA A 56 3.42 4.48 -7.88
N PHE A 57 2.90 4.82 -9.06
CA PHE A 57 3.30 6.00 -9.83
C PHE A 57 2.43 7.24 -9.57
N SER A 58 1.48 7.17 -8.63
CA SER A 58 0.72 8.36 -8.25
C SER A 58 1.51 9.21 -7.25
N GLU A 59 1.43 10.54 -7.37
CA GLU A 59 2.03 11.48 -6.40
C GLU A 59 1.59 11.23 -4.95
N ASN A 60 0.51 10.48 -4.73
CA ASN A 60 0.06 10.10 -3.40
C ASN A 60 1.06 9.23 -2.63
N THR A 61 2.03 8.58 -3.30
CA THR A 61 3.14 7.90 -2.63
C THR A 61 4.17 8.87 -2.04
N CYS A 62 4.15 10.15 -2.45
CA CYS A 62 5.04 11.19 -1.93
C CYS A 62 4.47 11.88 -0.68
N CYS A 63 3.18 11.69 -0.34
CA CYS A 63 2.58 12.24 0.88
C CYS A 63 3.16 11.64 2.18
N TYR A 64 4.03 10.62 2.08
CA TYR A 64 4.49 9.83 3.21
C TYR A 64 5.77 10.33 3.88
N TYR A 65 6.48 11.29 3.30
CA TYR A 65 7.68 11.85 3.91
C TYR A 65 7.62 13.38 3.92
N SER A 66 7.18 13.96 5.04
CA SER A 66 7.26 15.41 5.24
C SER A 66 8.69 15.93 5.43
N ASN A 67 9.65 15.03 5.64
CA ASN A 67 11.03 15.36 6.00
C ASN A 67 12.07 15.02 4.93
N THR A 68 11.69 14.37 3.82
CA THR A 68 12.59 14.23 2.67
C THR A 68 12.17 15.27 1.65
N SER A 69 13.09 16.18 1.33
CA SER A 69 12.98 17.01 0.14
C SER A 69 13.24 16.11 -1.07
N ASP A 70 12.34 15.17 -1.34
CA ASP A 70 12.49 14.27 -2.47
C ASP A 70 12.03 15.01 -3.71
N ASN A 71 12.96 15.77 -4.28
CA ASN A 71 12.97 16.00 -5.71
C ASN A 71 12.93 14.61 -6.36
N LEU A 72 11.74 14.19 -6.78
CA LEU A 72 11.59 13.09 -7.74
C LEU A 72 12.62 13.35 -8.83
N THR A 73 13.57 12.43 -9.01
CA THR A 73 14.71 12.66 -9.91
C THR A 73 14.27 12.92 -11.35
N ASN A 74 13.02 12.55 -11.70
CA ASN A 74 12.31 13.02 -12.89
C ASN A 74 10.77 12.88 -12.77
N PRO A 75 10.03 13.93 -12.35
CA PRO A 75 8.56 13.84 -12.19
C PRO A 75 7.83 13.68 -13.53
N ILE A 76 8.43 14.15 -14.63
CA ILE A 76 7.84 14.03 -15.97
C ILE A 76 7.80 12.56 -16.39
N ASP A 77 8.90 11.82 -16.20
CA ASP A 77 8.96 10.39 -16.54
C ASP A 77 7.97 9.57 -15.72
N ILE A 78 7.81 9.90 -14.43
CA ILE A 78 6.85 9.23 -13.54
C ILE A 78 5.41 9.45 -14.04
N LEU A 79 5.08 10.69 -14.40
CA LEU A 79 3.78 11.03 -14.96
C LEU A 79 3.53 10.32 -16.30
N GLU A 80 4.55 10.21 -17.16
CA GLU A 80 4.44 9.46 -18.41
C GLU A 80 4.17 7.97 -18.16
N ILE A 81 4.86 7.35 -17.19
CA ILE A 81 4.63 5.95 -16.82
C ILE A 81 3.21 5.78 -16.27
N GLN A 82 2.77 6.69 -15.38
CA GLN A 82 1.40 6.68 -14.85
C GLN A 82 0.36 6.76 -15.97
N ASN A 83 0.55 7.66 -16.93
CA ASN A 83 -0.35 7.83 -18.08
C ASN A 83 -0.43 6.58 -18.95
N LYS A 84 0.70 5.88 -19.17
CA LYS A 84 0.70 4.59 -19.88
C LYS A 84 -0.12 3.54 -19.14
N TYR A 85 -0.01 3.47 -17.81
CA TYR A 85 -0.85 2.56 -17.01
C TYR A 85 -2.33 2.95 -17.03
N VAL A 86 -2.66 4.26 -17.02
CA VAL A 86 -4.04 4.74 -17.16
C VAL A 86 -4.62 4.30 -18.50
N GLU A 87 -3.88 4.49 -19.59
CA GLU A 87 -4.30 4.13 -20.93
C GLU A 87 -4.51 2.61 -21.08
N VAL A 88 -3.57 1.79 -20.60
CA VAL A 88 -3.70 0.33 -20.63
C VAL A 88 -4.89 -0.13 -19.79
N THR A 89 -5.09 0.45 -18.60
CA THR A 89 -6.23 0.13 -17.74
C THR A 89 -7.55 0.47 -18.42
N TRP A 90 -7.62 1.65 -19.04
CA TRP A 90 -8.81 2.10 -19.74
C TRP A 90 -9.15 1.21 -20.95
N LYS A 91 -8.16 0.91 -21.80
CA LYS A 91 -8.32 0.01 -22.95
C LYS A 91 -8.76 -1.39 -22.51
N TYR A 92 -8.14 -1.94 -21.47
CA TYR A 92 -8.53 -3.23 -20.92
C TYR A 92 -9.99 -3.23 -20.43
N LEU A 93 -10.38 -2.18 -19.71
CA LEU A 93 -11.75 -2.04 -19.20
C LEU A 93 -12.77 -1.94 -20.34
N LEU A 94 -12.50 -1.12 -21.35
CA LEU A 94 -13.36 -0.98 -22.52
C LEU A 94 -13.50 -2.29 -23.29
N TYR A 95 -12.39 -2.96 -23.54
CA TYR A 95 -12.35 -4.24 -24.26
C TYR A 95 -13.15 -5.33 -23.53
N LYS A 96 -12.97 -5.46 -22.21
CA LYS A 96 -13.53 -6.58 -21.45
C LYS A 96 -14.95 -6.34 -20.95
N TYR A 97 -15.31 -5.10 -20.63
CA TYR A 97 -16.57 -4.80 -19.92
C TYR A 97 -17.51 -3.84 -20.65
N GLY A 98 -17.05 -3.20 -21.73
CA GLY A 98 -17.78 -2.15 -22.43
C GLY A 98 -17.83 -0.83 -21.66
N TYR A 99 -18.26 0.23 -22.33
CA TYR A 99 -18.11 1.62 -21.87
C TYR A 99 -18.70 1.90 -20.46
N TYR A 100 -19.95 1.53 -20.23
CA TYR A 100 -20.63 1.85 -18.96
C TYR A 100 -19.99 1.15 -17.75
N ASN A 101 -19.71 -0.14 -17.87
CA ASN A 101 -19.06 -0.90 -16.80
C ASN A 101 -17.60 -0.50 -16.62
N ALA A 102 -16.91 -0.13 -17.71
CA ALA A 102 -15.56 0.41 -17.66
C ALA A 102 -15.51 1.67 -16.79
N MET A 103 -16.40 2.64 -17.01
CA MET A 103 -16.50 3.84 -16.16
C MET A 103 -16.72 3.50 -14.69
N LYS A 104 -17.70 2.62 -14.38
CA LYS A 104 -18.01 2.25 -13.00
C LYS A 104 -16.83 1.57 -12.30
N ARG A 105 -16.15 0.66 -12.99
CA ARG A 105 -14.98 -0.04 -12.45
C ARG A 105 -13.78 0.88 -12.30
N PHE A 106 -13.56 1.79 -13.24
CA PHE A 106 -12.50 2.79 -13.13
C PHE A 106 -12.72 3.70 -11.92
N LEU A 107 -13.95 4.16 -11.68
CA LEU A 107 -14.30 4.91 -10.47
C LEU A 107 -14.03 4.10 -9.19
N ASN A 108 -14.40 2.82 -9.17
CA ASN A 108 -14.10 1.95 -8.03
C ASN A 108 -12.60 1.84 -7.77
N ILE A 109 -11.78 1.70 -8.82
CA ILE A 109 -10.31 1.72 -8.69
C ILE A 109 -9.88 3.02 -8.01
N THR A 110 -10.33 4.19 -8.48
CA THR A 110 -9.94 5.48 -7.90
C THR A 110 -10.35 5.60 -6.43
N LEU A 111 -11.57 5.17 -6.08
CA LEU A 111 -12.05 5.16 -4.69
C LEU A 111 -11.24 4.20 -3.81
N TRP A 112 -10.88 3.04 -4.35
CA TRP A 112 -10.03 2.07 -3.67
C TRP A 112 -8.63 2.66 -3.42
N LEU A 113 -8.03 3.31 -4.40
CA LEU A 113 -6.72 3.97 -4.25
C LEU A 113 -6.77 5.12 -3.25
N ALA A 114 -7.83 5.94 -3.25
CA ALA A 114 -8.02 7.00 -2.26
C ALA A 114 -8.14 6.44 -0.84
N SER A 115 -8.83 5.30 -0.66
CA SER A 115 -8.93 4.62 0.64
C SER A 115 -7.55 4.24 1.22
N MET A 116 -6.59 3.90 0.35
CA MET A 116 -5.24 3.54 0.77
C MET A 116 -4.49 4.74 1.35
N ASN A 117 -4.67 5.93 0.77
CA ASN A 117 -4.07 7.15 1.30
C ASN A 117 -4.62 7.48 2.68
N ILE A 118 -5.94 7.37 2.85
CA ILE A 118 -6.59 7.62 4.16
C ILE A 118 -6.06 6.64 5.21
N LEU A 119 -5.96 5.34 4.88
CA LEU A 119 -5.41 4.33 5.78
C LEU A 119 -3.97 4.63 6.15
N ALA A 120 -3.15 5.01 5.19
CA ALA A 120 -1.73 5.25 5.42
C ALA A 120 -1.48 6.51 6.26
N VAL A 121 -2.21 7.61 6.00
CA VAL A 121 -2.19 8.81 6.86
C VAL A 121 -2.61 8.46 8.29
N HIS A 122 -3.67 7.65 8.43
CA HIS A 122 -4.09 7.22 9.76
C HIS A 122 -3.05 6.34 10.44
N ALA A 123 -2.43 5.40 9.73
CA ALA A 123 -1.39 4.54 10.27
C ALA A 123 -0.19 5.33 10.80
N GLN A 124 0.24 6.39 10.11
CA GLN A 124 1.32 7.28 10.57
C GLN A 124 0.97 8.03 11.86
N SER A 125 -0.32 8.31 12.09
CA SER A 125 -0.78 8.96 13.32
C SER A 125 -0.83 8.03 14.54
N LEU A 126 -0.69 6.71 14.35
CA LEU A 126 -0.81 5.72 15.43
C LEU A 126 0.54 5.47 16.13
N PRO A 127 0.65 5.69 17.46
CA PRO A 127 1.89 5.50 18.21
C PRO A 127 2.46 4.07 18.13
N VAL A 128 1.58 3.07 18.06
CA VAL A 128 1.96 1.66 17.91
C VAL A 128 2.75 1.43 16.62
N HIS A 129 2.40 2.12 15.53
CA HIS A 129 3.09 1.97 14.26
C HIS A 129 4.49 2.62 14.32
N VAL A 130 4.61 3.78 14.95
CA VAL A 130 5.90 4.47 15.15
C VAL A 130 6.83 3.64 16.03
N HIS A 131 6.32 3.08 17.12
CA HIS A 131 7.11 2.25 18.04
C HIS A 131 7.60 0.95 17.37
N ASN A 132 6.76 0.30 16.56
CA ASN A 132 7.16 -0.89 15.81
C ASN A 132 8.25 -0.58 14.78
N VAL A 133 8.16 0.55 14.07
CA VAL A 133 9.20 0.96 13.10
C VAL A 133 10.52 1.23 13.81
N ASN A 134 10.51 1.97 14.92
CA ASN A 134 11.73 2.23 15.69
C ASN A 134 12.36 0.95 16.24
N SER A 135 11.54 0.03 16.77
CA SER A 135 12.04 -1.26 17.25
C SER A 135 12.67 -2.10 16.14
N ILE A 136 12.13 -2.08 14.92
CA ILE A 136 12.73 -2.76 13.76
C ILE A 136 14.05 -2.10 13.38
N ILE A 137 14.12 -0.76 13.40
CA ILE A 137 15.36 -0.01 13.13
C ILE A 137 16.42 -0.41 14.15
N GLU A 138 16.11 -0.36 15.45
CA GLU A 138 17.03 -0.74 16.52
C GLU A 138 17.52 -2.20 16.38
N GLN A 139 16.63 -3.14 16.05
CA GLN A 139 17.01 -4.54 15.82
C GLN A 139 17.90 -4.70 14.60
N THR A 140 17.62 -3.95 13.52
CA THR A 140 18.41 -4.01 12.29
C THR A 140 19.80 -3.43 12.52
N GLU A 141 19.90 -2.29 13.19
CA GLU A 141 21.18 -1.68 13.59
C GLU A 141 22.01 -2.64 14.43
N LEU A 142 21.40 -3.30 15.41
CA LEU A 142 22.09 -4.24 16.29
C LEU A 142 22.56 -5.49 15.54
N THR A 143 21.78 -5.97 14.57
CA THR A 143 22.16 -7.10 13.71
C THR A 143 23.35 -6.75 12.83
N LEU A 144 23.34 -5.56 12.21
CA LEU A 144 24.45 -5.09 11.37
C LEU A 144 25.75 -4.93 12.17
N ILE A 145 25.67 -4.41 13.39
CA ILE A 145 26.83 -4.31 14.29
C ILE A 145 27.41 -5.68 14.61
N LEU A 146 26.55 -6.68 14.86
CA LEU A 146 27.00 -8.05 15.14
C LEU A 146 27.67 -8.70 13.92
N ASP A 147 27.09 -8.53 12.73
CA ASP A 147 27.68 -9.03 11.47
C ASP A 147 29.07 -8.42 11.20
N ASP A 148 29.26 -7.11 11.46
CA ASP A 148 30.54 -6.44 11.33
C ASP A 148 31.59 -6.97 12.33
N VAL A 149 31.17 -7.28 13.57
CA VAL A 149 32.04 -7.84 14.60
C VAL A 149 32.50 -9.25 14.24
N ASP A 150 31.59 -10.10 13.74
CA ASP A 150 31.91 -11.46 13.32
C ASP A 150 32.92 -11.47 12.16
N GLN A 151 32.78 -10.56 11.18
CA GLN A 151 33.78 -10.40 10.11
C GLN A 151 35.15 -9.98 10.63
N ILE A 152 35.22 -9.08 11.62
CA ILE A 152 36.50 -8.67 12.23
C ILE A 152 37.14 -9.85 12.96
N ILE A 153 36.37 -10.70 13.62
CA ILE A 153 36.89 -11.89 14.31
C ILE A 153 37.44 -12.90 13.29
N GLU A 154 36.75 -13.14 12.17
CA GLU A 154 37.21 -14.02 11.11
C GLU A 154 38.50 -13.53 10.41
N ILE A 155 38.68 -12.22 10.23
CA ILE A 155 39.91 -11.63 9.65
C ILE A 155 41.12 -11.77 10.59
N ASN A 156 40.87 -11.84 11.90
CA ASN A 156 41.92 -11.90 12.92
C ASN A 156 42.26 -13.33 13.40
N GLN A 157 41.68 -14.36 12.79
CA GLN A 157 42.02 -15.77 12.97
C GLN A 157 42.90 -16.29 11.83
#